data_AF-A0A7S2F7R7-F1
#
_entry.id   AF-A0A7S2F7R7-F1
#
_cell.length_a   1.000
_cell.length_b   1.000
_cell.length_c   1.000
_cell.angle_alpha   90.00
_cell.angle_beta   90.00
_cell.angle_gamma   90.00
#
_symmetry.space_group_name_H-M   'P 1'
#
loop_
_entity.id
_entity.type
_entity.pdbx_description
1 polymer ?
#
loop_
_entity_poly.entity_id
_entity_poly.type
_entity_poly.pdbx_seq_one_letter_code
_entity_poly.pdbx_strand_id
1 'polypeptide(L)'
;MKKKSEAPKSLKEYLTWVRSLGWYVNLIRTDRGSEYFGNDTKHVQKGDAKNFVEFERVANAPEWGCRVEAGPRDGSKGNAIVERYHRTIFEIASSFLLNS
;
A
#
# COMPACT_ATOMS: atom_id res chain seq x y z
N MET A 1 -3.56 -0.76 15.49
CA MET A 1 -4.12 -0.92 14.12
C MET A 1 -3.79 0.32 13.32
N LYS A 2 -3.03 0.20 12.22
CA LYS A 2 -2.89 1.32 11.27
C LYS A 2 -4.27 1.63 10.69
N LYS A 3 -4.64 2.91 10.66
CA LYS A 3 -5.95 3.30 10.11
C LYS A 3 -5.85 3.21 8.58
N LYS A 4 -6.83 2.58 7.92
CA LYS A 4 -6.86 2.48 6.44
C LYS A 4 -6.72 3.83 5.74
N SER A 5 -7.14 4.91 6.39
CA SER A 5 -6.97 6.30 5.95
C SER A 5 -5.53 6.81 5.90
N GLU A 6 -4.56 6.09 6.48
CA GLU A 6 -3.14 6.51 6.52
C GLU A 6 -2.33 6.00 5.32
N ALA A 7 -2.89 5.10 4.51
CA ALA A 7 -2.22 4.52 3.36
C ALA A 7 -1.73 5.57 2.34
N PRO A 8 -2.52 6.60 1.95
CA PRO A 8 -2.08 7.61 0.99
C PRO A 8 -0.94 8.49 1.52
N LYS A 9 -1.01 8.87 2.81
CA LYS A 9 0.03 9.65 3.47
C LYS A 9 1.34 8.87 3.53
N SER A 10 1.26 7.60 3.96
CA SER A 10 2.42 6.70 4.04
C SER A 10 3.05 6.47 2.66
N LEU A 11 2.23 6.36 1.62
CA LEU A 11 2.71 6.24 0.24
C LEU A 11 3.49 7.49 -0.19
N LYS A 12 2.95 8.69 0.07
CA LYS A 12 3.63 9.94 -0.28
C LYS A 12 4.98 10.07 0.41
N GLU A 13 5.03 9.76 1.71
CA GLU A 13 6.27 9.78 2.49
C GLU A 13 7.30 8.79 1.92
N TYR A 14 6.85 7.57 1.58
CA TYR A 14 7.70 6.55 0.95
C TYR A 14 8.25 7.00 -0.41
N LEU A 15 7.40 7.47 -1.32
CA LEU A 15 7.83 7.90 -2.66
C LEU A 15 8.80 9.09 -2.59
N THR A 16 8.56 10.01 -1.64
CA THR A 16 9.47 11.14 -1.38
C THR A 16 10.84 10.66 -0.93
N TRP A 17 10.89 9.71 0.00
CA TRP A 17 12.14 9.15 0.49
C TRP A 17 12.89 8.36 -0.60
N VAL A 18 12.20 7.52 -1.37
CA VAL A 18 12.83 6.75 -2.46
C VAL A 18 13.43 7.69 -3.52
N ARG A 19 12.73 8.77 -3.86
CA ARG A 19 13.22 9.80 -4.77
C ARG A 19 14.42 10.57 -4.21
N SER A 20 14.45 10.87 -2.91
CA SER A 20 15.60 11.53 -2.29
C SER A 20 16.86 10.66 -2.31
N LEU A 21 16.69 9.33 -2.39
CA LEU A 21 17.77 8.37 -2.59
C LEU A 21 18.17 8.20 -4.08
N GLY A 22 17.54 8.93 -5.01
CA GLY A 22 17.81 8.85 -6.46
C GLY A 22 17.07 7.73 -7.19
N TRP A 23 16.11 7.07 -6.55
CA TRP A 23 15.36 5.97 -7.12
C TRP A 23 13.96 6.41 -7.56
N TYR A 24 13.39 5.70 -8.53
CA TYR A 24 12.04 5.93 -9.03
C TYR A 24 11.23 4.65 -8.99
N VAL A 25 9.99 4.74 -8.49
CA VAL A 25 9.08 3.61 -8.39
C VAL A 25 8.12 3.65 -9.58
N ASN A 26 8.26 2.67 -10.49
CA ASN A 26 7.41 2.59 -11.68
C ASN A 26 6.07 1.89 -11.41
N LEU A 27 6.06 0.90 -10.50
CA LEU A 27 4.93 0.04 -10.22
C LEU A 27 4.88 -0.34 -8.74
N ILE A 28 3.71 -0.19 -8.15
CA ILE A 28 3.36 -0.72 -6.84
C ILE A 28 2.34 -1.83 -7.04
N ARG A 29 2.64 -3.02 -6.51
CA ARG A 29 1.71 -4.15 -6.48
C ARG A 29 1.21 -4.37 -5.06
N THR A 30 -0.10 -4.36 -4.88
CA THR A 30 -0.75 -4.54 -3.56
C THR A 30 -1.76 -5.68 -3.60
N ASP A 31 -2.27 -6.07 -2.42
CA ASP A 31 -3.49 -6.87 -2.36
C ASP A 31 -4.72 -6.05 -2.78
N ARG A 32 -5.89 -6.68 -2.85
CA ARG A 32 -7.15 -6.01 -3.23
C ARG A 32 -7.81 -5.26 -2.08
N GLY A 33 -7.04 -4.78 -1.10
CA GLY A 33 -7.53 -4.00 0.02
C GLY A 33 -8.29 -2.75 -0.45
N SER A 34 -9.38 -2.44 0.26
CA SER A 34 -10.24 -1.27 -0.02
C SER A 34 -9.50 0.07 0.16
N GLU A 35 -8.37 0.06 0.86
CA GLU A 35 -7.45 1.18 1.04
C GLU A 35 -6.60 1.47 -0.22
N TYR A 36 -6.44 0.49 -1.11
CA TYR A 36 -5.65 0.58 -2.34
C TYR A 36 -6.52 0.58 -3.60
N PHE A 37 -7.70 -0.02 -3.54
CA PHE A 37 -8.65 -0.10 -4.65
C PHE A 37 -10.06 0.28 -4.19
N GLY A 38 -10.75 1.11 -4.96
CA GLY A 38 -12.06 1.65 -4.61
C GLY A 38 -13.09 0.57 -4.91
N ASN A 39 -13.85 0.14 -3.90
CA ASN A 39 -14.86 -0.89 -4.09
C ASN A 39 -15.95 -0.41 -5.06
N ASP A 40 -15.88 -0.88 -6.31
CA ASP A 40 -17.02 -0.86 -7.22
C ASP A 40 -17.84 -2.13 -7.00
N THR A 41 -18.64 -2.16 -5.93
CA THR A 41 -19.88 -2.96 -5.86
C THR A 41 -20.76 -2.49 -4.69
N LYS A 42 -21.79 -1.70 -5.01
CA LYS A 42 -23.04 -1.40 -4.26
C LYS A 42 -23.03 -0.36 -3.11
N HIS A 43 -23.80 0.70 -3.41
CA HIS A 43 -24.51 1.69 -2.57
C HIS A 43 -23.71 2.61 -1.66
N VAL A 44 -23.06 3.56 -2.32
CA VAL A 44 -22.81 4.87 -1.71
C VAL A 44 -24.15 5.61 -1.62
N GLN A 45 -24.52 6.02 -0.41
CA GLN A 45 -25.75 6.77 -0.18
C GLN A 45 -25.57 8.23 -0.62
N LYS A 46 -26.67 8.89 -0.99
CA LYS A 46 -26.68 10.28 -1.45
C LYS A 46 -26.23 11.20 -0.30
N GLY A 47 -24.94 11.53 -0.25
CA GLY A 47 -24.31 12.35 0.81
C GLY A 47 -22.90 11.91 1.20
N ASP A 48 -22.50 10.68 0.87
CA ASP A 48 -21.15 10.21 1.15
C ASP A 48 -20.15 10.83 0.16
N ALA A 49 -19.10 11.46 0.68
CA ALA A 49 -17.95 11.84 -0.12
C ALA A 49 -17.28 10.54 -0.62
N LYS A 50 -17.63 10.11 -1.84
CA LYS A 50 -16.92 9.05 -2.55
C LYS A 50 -15.49 9.50 -2.79
N ASN A 51 -14.60 9.16 -1.87
CA ASN A 51 -13.17 9.26 -2.10
C ASN A 51 -12.81 8.19 -3.12
N PHE A 52 -12.59 8.60 -4.37
CA PHE A 52 -11.61 7.93 -5.22
C PHE A 52 -10.41 7.55 -4.36
N VAL A 53 -9.85 6.35 -4.55
CA VAL A 53 -8.74 5.87 -3.70
C VAL A 53 -7.60 6.87 -3.77
N GLU A 54 -7.45 7.64 -2.69
CA GLU A 54 -6.45 8.69 -2.61
C GLU A 54 -5.04 8.10 -2.79
N PHE A 55 -4.87 6.82 -2.48
CA PHE A 55 -3.67 6.04 -2.76
C PHE A 55 -3.32 5.98 -4.26
N GLU A 56 -4.23 5.55 -5.14
CA GLU A 56 -3.97 5.53 -6.59
C GLU A 56 -3.75 6.93 -7.14
N ARG A 57 -4.45 7.93 -6.59
CA ARG A 57 -4.27 9.33 -7.00
C ARG A 57 -2.90 9.87 -6.63
N VAL A 58 -2.39 9.54 -5.43
CA VAL A 58 -1.05 9.91 -4.99
C VAL A 58 -0.01 9.18 -5.85
N ALA A 59 -0.16 7.88 -6.10
CA ALA A 59 0.78 7.12 -6.92
C ALA A 59 0.90 7.69 -8.34
N ASN A 60 -0.23 7.95 -8.99
CA ASN A 60 -0.29 8.44 -10.37
C ASN A 60 -0.06 9.96 -10.49
N ALA A 61 0.17 10.69 -9.39
CA ALA A 61 0.42 12.13 -9.46
C ALA A 61 1.64 12.42 -10.36
N PRO A 62 1.66 13.53 -11.12
CA PRO A 62 2.75 13.83 -12.05
C PRO A 62 4.14 13.87 -11.39
N GLU A 63 4.18 14.15 -10.09
CA GLU A 63 5.40 14.12 -9.28
C GLU A 63 6.04 12.73 -9.21
N TRP A 64 5.23 11.66 -9.24
CA TRP A 64 5.66 10.28 -9.02
C TRP A 64 5.47 9.37 -10.24
N GLY A 65 4.34 9.50 -10.96
CA GLY A 65 4.04 8.73 -12.17
C GLY A 65 3.99 7.20 -11.95
N CYS A 66 3.74 6.77 -10.72
CA CYS A 66 3.76 5.36 -10.33
C CYS A 66 2.41 4.69 -10.61
N ARG A 67 2.44 3.53 -11.26
CA ARG A 67 1.25 2.70 -11.48
C ARG A 67 0.94 1.85 -10.24
N VAL A 68 -0.34 1.56 -10.01
CA VAL A 68 -0.79 0.64 -8.95
C VAL A 68 -1.51 -0.54 -9.60
N GLU A 69 -1.15 -1.75 -9.21
CA GLU A 69 -1.77 -2.98 -9.72
C GLU A 69 -2.09 -3.96 -8.60
N ALA A 70 -3.23 -4.64 -8.71
CA ALA A 70 -3.57 -5.72 -7.79
C ALA A 70 -2.74 -6.96 -8.10
N GLY A 71 -2.30 -7.68 -7.07
CA GLY A 71 -1.64 -8.99 -7.23
C GLY A 71 -2.53 -10.02 -7.96
N PRO A 72 -1.95 -11.03 -8.64
CA PRO A 72 -2.73 -12.01 -9.42
C PRO A 72 -3.76 -12.77 -8.55
N ARG A 73 -4.88 -13.20 -9.13
CA ARG A 73 -5.93 -13.96 -8.42
C ARG A 73 -5.56 -15.43 -8.15
N ASP A 74 -4.68 -16.00 -8.95
CA ASP A 74 -4.55 -17.46 -9.07
C ASP A 74 -3.53 -18.07 -8.10
N GLY A 75 -3.72 -17.84 -6.79
CA GLY A 75 -2.86 -18.42 -5.74
C GLY A 75 -1.38 -18.05 -5.86
N SER A 76 -1.04 -17.12 -6.75
CA SER A 76 0.33 -16.77 -7.05
C SER A 76 0.90 -15.98 -5.88
N LYS A 77 2.13 -16.34 -5.50
CA LYS A 77 2.97 -15.74 -4.47
C LYS A 77 3.42 -14.30 -4.79
N GLY A 78 2.63 -13.52 -5.54
CA GLY A 78 2.99 -12.19 -6.02
C GLY A 78 3.39 -11.22 -4.90
N ASN A 79 2.75 -11.35 -3.73
CA ASN A 79 3.08 -10.58 -2.53
C ASN A 79 3.86 -11.39 -1.48
N ALA A 80 4.23 -12.64 -1.77
CA ALA A 80 4.84 -13.52 -0.79
C ALA A 80 6.22 -13.03 -0.32
N ILE A 81 6.91 -12.24 -1.14
CA ILE A 81 8.17 -11.59 -0.72
C ILE A 81 7.85 -10.65 0.45
N VAL A 82 6.89 -9.75 0.29
CA VAL A 82 6.47 -8.80 1.33
C VAL A 82 5.98 -9.54 2.57
N GLU A 83 5.18 -10.59 2.41
CA GLU A 83 4.72 -11.42 3.54
C GLU A 83 5.86 -12.12 4.30
N ARG A 84 6.89 -12.60 3.59
CA ARG A 84 8.09 -13.17 4.23
C ARG A 84 8.88 -12.10 4.99
N TYR A 85 9.06 -10.93 4.38
CA TYR A 85 9.72 -9.80 5.06
C TYR A 85 8.97 -9.38 6.33
N HIS A 86 7.63 -9.32 6.27
CA HIS A 86 6.82 -9.06 7.47
C HIS A 86 7.08 -10.07 8.58
N ARG A 87 7.18 -11.37 8.24
CA ARG A 87 7.50 -12.41 9.23
C ARG A 87 8.89 -12.22 9.82
N THR A 88 9.91 -11.99 8.99
CA THR A 88 11.29 -11.78 9.46
C THR A 88 11.40 -10.56 10.38
N ILE A 89 10.76 -9.44 10.03
CA ILE A 89 10.74 -8.24 10.90
C ILE A 89 10.09 -8.57 12.25
N PHE A 90 8.98 -9.31 12.23
CA PHE A 90 8.28 -9.70 13.45
C PHE A 90 9.14 -10.62 14.33
N GLU A 91 9.78 -11.63 13.76
CA GLU A 91 10.69 -12.54 14.46
C GLU A 91 11.86 -11.79 15.11
N ILE A 92 12.49 -10.87 14.38
CA ILE A 92 13.55 -10.02 14.90
C ILE A 92 13.03 -9.17 16.06
N ALA A 93 11.91 -8.47 15.89
CA ALA A 93 11.32 -7.65 16.94
C ALA A 93 10.97 -8.48 18.20
N SER A 94 10.38 -9.66 18.02
CA SER A 94 10.08 -10.59 19.11
C SER A 94 11.34 -11.04 19.84
N SER A 95 12.45 -11.29 19.13
CA SER A 95 13.70 -11.70 19.77
C SER A 95 14.27 -10.65 20.74
N PHE A 96 14.06 -9.36 20.45
CA PHE A 96 14.45 -8.26 21.34
C PHE A 96 13.49 -8.09 22.53
N LEU A 97 12.21 -8.39 22.36
CA LEU A 97 11.19 -8.28 23.41
C LEU A 97 11.14 -9.49 24.35
N LEU A 98 11.63 -10.65 23.93
CA LEU A 98 11.71 -11.87 24.74
C LEU A 98 12.98 -11.92 25.62
N ASN A 99 13.94 -11.02 25.39
CA ASN A 99 15.19 -10.90 26.14
C ASN A 99 15.20 -9.69 27.11
N SER A 100 14.03 -9.16 27.45
CA SER A 100 13.85 -8.10 28.46
C SER A 100 13.11 -8.60 29.68
#